data_AF-A0A7L4EH74-F1
#
_entry.id   AF-A0A7L4EH74-F1
#
_cell.length_a   1.000
_cell.length_b   1.000
_cell.length_c   1.000
_cell.angle_alpha   90.00
_cell.angle_beta   90.00
_cell.angle_gamma   90.00
#
_symmetry.space_group_name_H-M   'P 1'
#
loop_
_entity.id
_entity.type
_entity.pdbx_description
1 polymer ?
#
loop_
_entity_poly.entity_id
_entity_poly.type
_entity_poly.pdbx_seq_one_letter_code
_entity_poly.pdbx_strand_id
1 'polypeptide(L)'
;MNFGRGPSVVLNVGGTRYSFSREVLKDFPLRRVSRLHGCLSEQDVLEVCDDYDRERNEYFFDRHSEAFGFIMLYVRHGHLRFVPHMCELSFYNEMIYWGLEGSHLDYCCQRRLDDRMSETCTYYAAEEPNGGPEGKGRRPPGAEGRKWLERMRRTFEEPTSSVAAQVLATVSILFVIVSMVVLCASTLPEWRAPENRSVEEQSRYTAESVREPSGIIEAICIGWFTAECIVRFIVSKNKCEFVRRPLNIIDLLAITPYYISVLMTVLTGENSQLQRAGVTLRVLRMMRIFWVIKLARHFIGLQTLGLTLKRCYREMVMLLVFICVAMAIFSALSQLLENGLDLGTKNKDYASIPAACWWVIISMTTVGYGDMCPITVPGRILGGICVVSGIVLLALPITFIYHSFVQCYHELKFRSARYSRSLSAEFLN
;
A
#
# COMPACT_ATOMS: atom_id res chain seq x y z
N MET A 1 -37.43 -36.33 37.45
CA MET A 1 -36.99 -37.09 36.26
C MET A 1 -35.54 -36.68 36.01
N ASN A 2 -34.59 -37.63 36.03
CA ASN A 2 -33.17 -37.29 35.99
C ASN A 2 -32.60 -37.58 34.60
N PHE A 3 -32.46 -36.54 33.78
CA PHE A 3 -31.81 -36.59 32.47
C PHE A 3 -30.33 -36.98 32.62
N GLY A 4 -29.80 -37.78 31.67
CA GLY A 4 -28.36 -38.06 31.57
C GLY A 4 -27.75 -38.97 32.66
N ARG A 5 -28.50 -39.93 33.22
CA ARG A 5 -27.99 -40.89 34.24
C ARG A 5 -27.15 -42.06 33.69
N GLY A 6 -26.85 -42.09 32.39
CA GLY A 6 -25.93 -43.08 31.82
C GLY A 6 -24.50 -42.89 32.36
N PRO A 7 -23.72 -43.98 32.56
CA PRO A 7 -22.33 -43.88 33.02
C PRO A 7 -21.42 -43.16 32.00
N SER A 8 -21.80 -43.18 30.73
CA SER A 8 -21.10 -42.53 29.62
C SER A 8 -21.99 -41.54 28.88
N VAL A 9 -21.39 -40.44 28.45
CA VAL A 9 -21.99 -39.38 27.62
C VAL A 9 -21.30 -39.40 26.26
N VAL A 10 -22.08 -39.35 25.18
CA VAL A 10 -21.56 -39.30 23.81
C VAL A 10 -21.77 -37.90 23.24
N LEU A 11 -20.70 -37.26 22.78
CA LEU A 11 -20.76 -36.03 21.99
C LEU A 11 -20.60 -36.39 20.52
N ASN A 12 -21.54 -35.97 19.69
CA ASN A 12 -21.48 -36.12 18.24
C ASN A 12 -21.30 -34.75 17.61
N VAL A 13 -20.12 -34.50 17.05
CA VAL A 13 -19.77 -33.22 16.41
C VAL A 13 -19.61 -33.46 14.92
N GLY A 14 -20.55 -32.93 14.12
CA GLY A 14 -20.52 -33.07 12.66
C GLY A 14 -20.44 -34.53 12.19
N GLY A 15 -21.04 -35.46 12.94
CA GLY A 15 -21.01 -36.91 12.68
C GLY A 15 -19.91 -37.69 13.39
N THR A 16 -18.92 -37.02 14.01
CA THR A 16 -17.82 -37.68 14.73
C THR A 16 -18.17 -37.84 16.21
N ARG A 17 -18.09 -39.06 16.74
CA ARG A 17 -18.50 -39.40 18.10
C ARG A 17 -17.35 -39.48 19.07
N TYR A 18 -17.51 -38.85 20.23
CA TYR A 18 -16.57 -38.84 21.35
C TYR A 18 -17.30 -39.28 22.62
N SER A 19 -16.77 -40.29 23.30
CA SER A 19 -17.38 -40.84 24.53
C SER A 19 -16.57 -40.44 25.75
N PHE A 20 -17.25 -39.94 26.78
CA PHE A 20 -16.64 -39.51 28.04
C PHE A 20 -17.42 -40.05 29.23
N SER A 21 -16.75 -40.23 30.37
CA SER A 21 -17.44 -40.47 31.63
C SER A 21 -18.08 -39.18 32.13
N ARG A 22 -19.22 -39.31 32.83
CA ARG A 22 -19.94 -38.13 33.33
C ARG A 22 -19.13 -37.29 34.32
N GLU A 23 -18.22 -37.92 35.07
CA GLU A 23 -17.33 -37.26 36.01
C GLU A 23 -16.36 -36.30 35.31
N VAL A 24 -15.86 -36.69 34.13
CA VAL A 24 -14.93 -35.89 33.32
C VAL A 24 -15.60 -34.63 32.76
N LEU A 25 -16.92 -34.66 32.55
CA LEU A 25 -17.65 -33.48 32.07
C LEU A 25 -17.65 -32.33 33.09
N LYS A 26 -17.58 -32.61 34.40
CA LYS A 26 -17.66 -31.57 35.44
C LYS A 26 -16.54 -30.54 35.32
N ASP A 27 -15.32 -31.01 35.12
CA ASP A 27 -14.10 -30.18 35.06
C ASP A 27 -13.53 -30.15 33.62
N PHE A 28 -14.39 -30.31 32.61
CA PHE A 28 -13.95 -30.37 31.23
C PHE A 28 -13.36 -29.03 30.76
N PRO A 29 -12.18 -29.00 30.09
CA PRO A 29 -11.52 -27.74 29.71
C PRO A 29 -12.33 -26.87 28.74
N LEU A 30 -13.23 -27.46 27.96
CA LEU A 30 -14.13 -26.74 27.06
C LEU A 30 -15.37 -26.28 27.85
N ARG A 31 -15.48 -24.96 28.09
CA ARG A 31 -16.57 -24.37 28.90
C ARG A 31 -17.96 -24.75 28.38
N ARG A 32 -18.15 -24.91 27.06
CA ARG A 32 -19.44 -25.33 26.50
C ARG A 32 -19.78 -26.77 26.85
N VAL A 33 -18.80 -27.68 26.80
CA VAL A 33 -19.00 -29.10 27.11
C VAL A 33 -19.22 -29.30 28.61
N SER A 34 -18.52 -28.56 29.47
CA SER A 34 -18.71 -28.68 30.92
C SER A 34 -20.09 -28.23 31.39
N ARG A 35 -20.74 -27.30 30.68
CA ARG A 35 -22.13 -26.90 30.94
C ARG A 35 -23.12 -28.06 30.85
N LEU A 36 -22.86 -29.07 30.02
CA LEU A 36 -23.72 -30.25 29.89
C LEU A 36 -23.84 -31.04 31.19
N HIS A 37 -22.84 -30.99 32.08
CA HIS A 37 -22.93 -31.61 33.40
C HIS A 37 -24.03 -30.99 34.27
N GLY A 38 -24.29 -29.69 34.12
CA GLY A 38 -25.24 -28.91 34.92
C GLY A 38 -26.67 -28.89 34.39
N CYS A 39 -26.93 -29.44 33.20
CA CYS A 39 -28.26 -29.46 32.58
C CYS A 39 -29.19 -30.45 33.32
N LEU A 40 -30.38 -29.97 33.72
CA LEU A 40 -31.37 -30.77 34.47
C LEU A 40 -32.62 -31.06 33.64
N SER A 41 -32.88 -30.23 32.62
CA SER A 41 -33.98 -30.35 31.68
C SER A 41 -33.48 -30.50 30.24
N GLU A 42 -34.32 -31.04 29.35
CA GLU A 42 -34.03 -31.07 27.91
C GLU A 42 -33.91 -29.66 27.31
N GLN A 43 -34.64 -28.69 27.85
CA GLN A 43 -34.51 -27.29 27.42
C GLN A 43 -33.10 -26.76 27.72
N ASP A 44 -32.56 -27.07 28.91
CA ASP A 44 -31.18 -26.68 29.28
C ASP A 44 -30.14 -27.33 28.36
N VAL A 45 -30.42 -28.55 27.87
CA VAL A 45 -29.54 -29.27 26.94
C VAL A 45 -29.55 -28.62 25.57
N LEU A 46 -30.74 -28.30 25.05
CA LEU A 46 -30.92 -27.65 23.74
C LEU A 46 -30.44 -26.19 23.71
N GLU A 47 -30.18 -25.55 24.86
CA GLU A 47 -29.44 -24.29 24.91
C GLU A 47 -27.93 -24.45 24.63
N VAL A 48 -27.40 -25.66 24.80
CA VAL A 48 -25.96 -25.95 24.71
C VAL A 48 -25.62 -26.66 23.40
N CYS A 49 -26.43 -27.63 22.99
CA CYS A 49 -26.26 -28.43 21.78
C CYS A 49 -27.46 -28.30 20.82
N ASP A 50 -27.28 -28.69 19.56
CA ASP A 50 -28.27 -28.49 18.50
C ASP A 50 -29.39 -29.55 18.53
N ASP A 51 -29.06 -30.77 18.96
CA ASP A 51 -30.03 -31.87 19.14
C ASP A 51 -29.57 -32.84 20.25
N TYR A 52 -30.50 -33.62 20.80
CA TYR A 52 -30.22 -34.60 21.87
C TYR A 52 -31.03 -35.90 21.69
N ASP A 53 -30.32 -37.00 21.46
CA ASP A 53 -30.91 -38.34 21.39
C ASP A 53 -30.97 -38.98 22.79
N ARG A 54 -32.19 -39.11 23.32
CA ARG A 54 -32.47 -39.69 24.64
C ARG A 54 -32.19 -41.19 24.72
N GLU A 55 -32.39 -41.93 23.64
CA GLU A 55 -32.20 -43.39 23.63
C GLU A 55 -30.72 -43.73 23.67
N ARG A 56 -29.89 -42.93 22.99
CA ARG A 56 -28.44 -43.12 22.90
C ARG A 56 -27.64 -42.29 23.90
N ASN A 57 -28.28 -41.38 24.63
CA ASN A 57 -27.63 -40.39 25.49
C ASN A 57 -26.53 -39.63 24.72
N GLU A 58 -26.87 -39.19 23.50
CA GLU A 58 -25.98 -38.59 22.50
C GLU A 58 -26.35 -37.12 22.29
N TYR A 59 -25.38 -36.22 22.49
CA TYR A 59 -25.52 -34.78 22.31
C TYR A 59 -24.96 -34.40 20.94
N PHE A 60 -25.78 -33.85 20.05
CA PHE A 60 -25.39 -33.51 18.70
C PHE A 60 -25.05 -32.03 18.56
N PHE A 61 -23.94 -31.76 17.88
CA PHE A 61 -23.46 -30.43 17.54
C PHE A 61 -23.24 -30.36 16.03
N ASP A 62 -23.98 -29.47 15.36
CA ASP A 62 -23.87 -29.23 13.92
C ASP A 62 -22.68 -28.32 13.60
N ARG A 63 -21.47 -28.82 13.87
CA ARG A 63 -20.21 -28.08 13.80
C ARG A 63 -19.13 -28.85 13.05
N HIS A 64 -18.04 -28.14 12.74
CA HIS A 64 -16.94 -28.71 11.94
C HIS A 64 -16.18 -29.80 12.73
N SER A 65 -16.39 -31.05 12.35
CA SER A 65 -15.83 -32.23 13.04
C SER A 65 -14.30 -32.21 13.13
N GLU A 66 -13.61 -31.85 12.04
CA GLU A 66 -12.15 -31.78 12.01
C GLU A 66 -11.60 -30.71 12.96
N ALA A 67 -12.26 -29.55 13.06
CA ALA A 67 -11.85 -28.47 13.95
C ALA A 67 -11.98 -28.91 15.42
N PHE A 68 -13.09 -29.57 15.74
CA PHE A 68 -13.28 -30.15 17.06
C PHE A 68 -12.25 -31.24 17.39
N GLY A 69 -11.81 -32.03 16.40
CA GLY A 69 -10.73 -32.99 16.56
C GLY A 69 -9.41 -32.34 17.05
N PHE A 70 -9.04 -31.20 16.46
CA PHE A 70 -7.85 -30.45 16.91
C PHE A 70 -8.05 -29.77 18.27
N ILE A 71 -9.26 -29.31 18.57
CA ILE A 71 -9.62 -28.80 19.90
C ILE A 71 -9.51 -29.92 20.96
N MET A 72 -9.88 -31.14 20.61
CA MET A 72 -9.72 -32.30 21.49
C MET A 72 -8.25 -32.70 21.69
N LEU A 73 -7.36 -32.47 20.71
CA LEU A 73 -5.92 -32.62 20.91
C LEU A 73 -5.38 -31.64 21.96
N TYR A 74 -5.90 -30.41 22.00
CA TYR A 74 -5.58 -29.46 23.07
C TYR A 74 -6.06 -29.97 24.43
N VAL A 75 -7.29 -30.48 24.54
CA VAL A 75 -7.79 -31.08 25.80
C VAL A 75 -6.87 -32.19 26.30
N ARG A 76 -6.27 -32.96 25.38
CA ARG A 76 -5.38 -34.09 25.71
C ARG A 76 -3.93 -33.69 26.02
N HIS A 77 -3.40 -32.70 25.30
CA HIS A 77 -1.96 -32.40 25.28
C HIS A 77 -1.61 -30.99 25.77
N GLY A 78 -2.59 -30.12 26.00
CA GLY A 78 -2.40 -28.74 26.47
C GLY A 78 -1.93 -27.74 25.41
N HIS A 79 -1.69 -28.19 24.17
CA HIS A 79 -1.23 -27.32 23.07
C HIS A 79 -2.28 -27.23 21.97
N LEU A 80 -2.71 -26.01 21.65
CA LEU A 80 -3.68 -25.75 20.58
C LEU A 80 -3.00 -25.08 19.38
N ARG A 81 -3.23 -25.65 18.19
CA ARG A 81 -2.74 -25.13 16.90
C ARG A 81 -3.87 -25.13 15.89
N PHE A 82 -3.72 -24.30 14.86
CA PHE A 82 -4.68 -24.27 13.76
C PHE A 82 -4.72 -25.59 12.98
N VAL A 83 -5.94 -25.95 12.57
CA VAL A 83 -6.18 -27.06 11.64
C VAL A 83 -5.55 -26.70 10.28
N PRO A 84 -4.78 -27.60 9.67
CA PRO A 84 -4.29 -27.41 8.30
C PRO A 84 -5.45 -27.16 7.34
N HIS A 85 -5.27 -26.25 6.37
CA HIS A 85 -6.27 -25.95 5.34
C HIS A 85 -7.60 -25.31 5.82
N MET A 86 -7.73 -24.96 7.10
CA MET A 86 -8.85 -24.16 7.61
C MET A 86 -8.44 -22.68 7.74
N CYS A 87 -9.37 -21.76 7.42
CA CYS A 87 -9.18 -20.33 7.64
C CYS A 87 -8.98 -20.04 9.14
N GLU A 88 -8.00 -19.18 9.49
CA GLU A 88 -7.67 -18.86 10.88
C GLU A 88 -8.87 -18.26 11.65
N LEU A 89 -9.64 -17.38 11.01
CA LEU A 89 -10.84 -16.78 11.59
C LEU A 89 -11.97 -17.81 11.80
N SER A 90 -12.09 -18.77 10.88
CA SER A 90 -13.10 -19.83 10.98
C SER A 90 -12.78 -20.76 12.16
N PHE A 91 -11.51 -21.16 12.29
CA PHE A 91 -11.09 -21.96 13.43
C PHE A 91 -11.20 -21.19 14.75
N TYR A 92 -10.90 -19.89 14.76
CA TYR A 92 -11.09 -19.05 15.93
C TYR A 92 -12.57 -18.97 16.38
N ASN A 93 -13.51 -18.93 15.42
CA ASN A 93 -14.95 -19.02 15.73
C ASN A 93 -15.33 -20.38 16.34
N GLU A 94 -14.74 -21.47 15.88
CA GLU A 94 -14.89 -22.79 16.52
C GLU A 94 -14.34 -22.76 17.95
N MET A 95 -13.13 -22.23 18.16
CA MET A 95 -12.55 -22.12 19.50
C MET A 95 -13.46 -21.37 20.48
N ILE A 96 -13.95 -20.19 20.08
CA ILE A 96 -14.87 -19.39 20.91
C ILE A 96 -16.16 -20.17 21.18
N TYR A 97 -16.70 -20.86 20.17
CA TYR A 97 -17.91 -21.67 20.34
C TYR A 97 -17.72 -22.71 21.44
N TRP A 98 -16.60 -23.42 21.46
CA TRP A 98 -16.29 -24.42 22.48
C TRP A 98 -15.86 -23.82 23.84
N GLY A 99 -15.73 -22.49 23.91
CA GLY A 99 -15.43 -21.76 25.15
C GLY A 99 -13.95 -21.56 25.42
N LEU A 100 -13.11 -21.62 24.37
CA LEU A 100 -11.69 -21.31 24.42
C LEU A 100 -11.42 -19.86 24.00
N GLU A 101 -10.47 -19.23 24.66
CA GLU A 101 -9.98 -17.88 24.36
C GLU A 101 -8.70 -17.94 23.51
N GLY A 102 -8.31 -16.82 22.89
CA GLY A 102 -7.10 -16.74 22.05
C GLY A 102 -5.81 -17.09 22.81
N SER A 103 -5.76 -16.79 24.12
CA SER A 103 -4.63 -17.10 25.00
C SER A 103 -4.26 -18.59 25.07
N HIS A 104 -5.14 -19.50 24.64
CA HIS A 104 -4.87 -20.94 24.61
C HIS A 104 -4.10 -21.40 23.36
N LEU A 105 -3.91 -20.53 22.36
CA LEU A 105 -3.10 -20.85 21.16
C LEU A 105 -1.61 -20.83 21.48
N ASP A 106 -0.87 -21.76 20.87
CA ASP A 106 0.59 -21.68 20.82
C ASP A 106 1.01 -20.34 20.16
N TYR A 107 2.12 -19.76 20.61
CA TYR A 107 2.61 -18.44 20.18
C TYR A 107 2.63 -18.25 18.65
N CYS A 108 3.00 -19.27 17.88
CA CYS A 108 3.03 -19.19 16.41
C CYS A 108 1.63 -19.03 15.78
N CYS A 109 0.61 -19.67 16.37
CA CYS A 109 -0.77 -19.58 15.92
C CYS A 109 -1.42 -18.29 16.43
N GLN A 110 -1.13 -17.88 17.67
CA GLN A 110 -1.59 -16.60 18.19
C GLN A 110 -1.09 -15.43 17.33
N ARG A 111 0.20 -15.41 16.99
CA ARG A 111 0.76 -14.38 16.10
C ARG A 111 0.10 -14.37 14.72
N ARG A 112 -0.15 -15.55 14.13
CA ARG A 112 -0.88 -15.66 12.85
C ARG A 112 -2.32 -15.14 12.96
N LEU A 113 -2.99 -15.39 14.08
CA LEU A 113 -4.33 -14.87 14.35
C LEU A 113 -4.32 -13.35 14.47
N ASP A 114 -3.37 -12.79 15.24
CA ASP A 114 -3.21 -11.36 15.44
C ASP A 114 -2.91 -10.63 14.13
N ASP A 115 -2.04 -11.20 13.28
CA ASP A 115 -1.75 -10.68 11.95
C ASP A 115 -3.04 -10.65 11.08
N ARG A 116 -3.83 -11.72 11.10
CA ARG A 116 -5.11 -11.82 10.38
C ARG A 116 -6.19 -10.89 10.93
N MET A 117 -6.30 -10.77 12.25
CA MET A 117 -7.24 -9.85 12.90
C MET A 117 -6.81 -8.40 12.65
N SER A 118 -5.52 -8.08 12.60
CA SER A 118 -5.02 -6.75 12.25
C SER A 118 -5.31 -6.38 10.80
N GLU A 119 -5.10 -7.32 9.85
CA GLU A 119 -5.53 -7.15 8.44
C GLU A 119 -7.03 -6.89 8.34
N THR A 120 -7.82 -7.57 9.18
CA THR A 120 -9.29 -7.46 9.18
C THR A 120 -9.78 -6.19 9.90
N CYS A 121 -9.17 -5.80 11.02
CA CYS A 121 -9.48 -4.60 11.78
C CYS A 121 -9.01 -3.33 11.06
N THR A 122 -7.88 -3.34 10.37
CA THR A 122 -7.49 -2.22 9.50
C THR A 122 -8.42 -2.09 8.28
N TYR A 123 -8.99 -3.20 7.83
CA TYR A 123 -10.00 -3.25 6.78
C TYR A 123 -11.36 -2.69 7.27
N TYR A 124 -11.86 -3.14 8.43
CA TYR A 124 -13.14 -2.66 8.99
C TYR A 124 -13.05 -1.30 9.68
N ALA A 125 -11.94 -0.93 10.31
CA ALA A 125 -11.74 0.42 10.86
C ALA A 125 -11.62 1.49 9.76
N ALA A 126 -11.30 1.09 8.52
CA ALA A 126 -11.43 1.96 7.36
C ALA A 126 -12.88 2.07 6.86
N GLU A 127 -13.74 1.09 7.17
CA GLU A 127 -15.16 1.05 6.80
C GLU A 127 -16.09 1.57 7.90
N GLU A 128 -15.71 1.57 9.18
CA GLU A 128 -16.51 2.12 10.28
C GLU A 128 -16.37 3.64 10.39
N PRO A 129 -17.43 4.42 10.09
CA PRO A 129 -17.47 5.82 10.46
C PRO A 129 -17.88 5.87 11.94
N ASN A 130 -16.92 5.76 12.86
CA ASN A 130 -17.06 6.13 14.28
C ASN A 130 -18.51 6.01 14.83
N GLY A 131 -19.02 4.79 14.94
CA GLY A 131 -20.37 4.50 15.41
C GLY A 131 -20.31 3.44 16.50
N GLY A 132 -20.03 3.87 17.73
CA GLY A 132 -20.10 2.99 18.90
C GLY A 132 -21.50 2.35 19.05
N PRO A 133 -21.60 1.24 19.79
CA PRO A 133 -22.85 0.51 19.95
C PRO A 133 -23.76 1.27 20.94
N GLU A 134 -24.53 2.23 20.45
CA GLU A 134 -25.62 2.82 21.22
C GLU A 134 -26.94 2.68 20.44
N GLY A 135 -27.83 1.90 21.06
CA GLY A 135 -29.29 2.06 21.09
C GLY A 135 -30.02 2.46 19.82
N LYS A 136 -31.02 1.66 19.43
CA LYS A 136 -32.17 2.09 18.63
C LYS A 136 -32.79 3.37 19.24
N GLY A 137 -32.33 4.54 18.81
CA GLY A 137 -32.74 5.83 19.33
C GLY A 137 -32.60 6.91 18.27
N ARG A 138 -33.74 7.43 17.81
CA ARG A 138 -33.97 8.69 17.08
C ARG A 138 -32.87 9.16 16.09
N ARG A 139 -33.18 9.03 14.78
CA ARG A 139 -32.46 9.70 13.68
C ARG A 139 -32.34 11.21 13.96
N PRO A 140 -31.13 11.81 13.96
CA PRO A 140 -30.97 13.25 14.10
C PRO A 140 -31.47 13.99 12.84
N PRO A 141 -32.05 15.20 12.98
CA PRO A 141 -32.47 16.01 11.84
C PRO A 141 -31.21 16.53 11.11
N GLY A 142 -31.12 16.29 9.79
CA GLY A 142 -29.95 16.60 8.96
C GLY A 142 -29.36 15.43 8.15
N ALA A 143 -30.02 14.26 8.17
CA ALA A 143 -29.54 13.03 7.51
C ALA A 143 -29.38 13.13 5.97
N GLU A 144 -30.13 14.01 5.30
CA GLU A 144 -30.04 14.16 3.84
C GLU A 144 -28.77 14.88 3.37
N GLY A 145 -28.35 15.93 4.09
CA GLY A 145 -27.11 16.65 3.79
C GLY A 145 -25.86 15.77 3.95
N ARG A 146 -25.86 14.85 4.93
CA ARG A 146 -24.78 13.87 5.10
C ARG A 146 -24.73 12.85 3.95
N LYS A 147 -25.88 12.40 3.42
CA LYS A 147 -25.93 11.46 2.31
C LYS A 147 -25.37 12.05 1.01
N TRP A 148 -25.71 13.31 0.70
CA TRP A 148 -25.16 13.98 -0.49
C TRP A 148 -23.66 14.20 -0.39
N LEU A 149 -23.18 14.66 0.78
CA LEU A 149 -21.75 14.84 1.04
C LEU A 149 -20.98 13.50 0.93
N GLU A 150 -21.53 12.42 1.48
CA GLU A 150 -20.95 11.07 1.39
C GLU A 150 -20.94 10.56 -0.06
N ARG A 151 -22.00 10.82 -0.83
CA ARG A 151 -22.08 10.46 -2.26
C ARG A 151 -21.06 11.24 -3.10
N MET A 152 -20.91 12.54 -2.86
CA MET A 152 -19.84 13.34 -3.48
C MET A 152 -18.45 12.85 -3.08
N ARG A 153 -18.26 12.47 -1.82
CA ARG A 153 -16.99 11.95 -1.31
C ARG A 153 -16.57 10.70 -2.07
N ARG A 154 -17.48 9.72 -2.16
CA ARG A 154 -17.27 8.49 -2.93
C ARG A 154 -16.95 8.81 -4.39
N THR A 155 -17.67 9.77 -5.00
CA THR A 155 -17.47 10.16 -6.40
C THR A 155 -16.07 10.74 -6.67
N PHE A 156 -15.50 11.53 -5.75
CA PHE A 156 -14.20 12.19 -5.93
C PHE A 156 -13.00 11.41 -5.36
N GLU A 157 -13.21 10.54 -4.36
CA GLU A 157 -12.16 9.69 -3.77
C GLU A 157 -11.97 8.38 -4.56
N GLU A 158 -13.04 7.82 -5.11
CA GLU A 158 -13.04 6.49 -5.71
C GLU A 158 -13.51 6.51 -7.17
N PRO A 159 -12.61 6.33 -8.15
CA PRO A 159 -12.95 6.44 -9.58
C PRO A 159 -13.91 5.33 -10.05
N THR A 160 -14.03 4.22 -9.32
CA THR A 160 -14.91 3.08 -9.66
C THR A 160 -16.27 3.14 -8.97
N SER A 161 -16.57 4.21 -8.20
CA SER A 161 -17.80 4.29 -7.39
C SER A 161 -19.07 4.59 -8.19
N SER A 162 -18.97 5.28 -9.33
CA SER A 162 -20.11 5.63 -10.17
C SER A 162 -19.66 5.97 -11.60
N VAL A 163 -20.59 5.97 -12.55
CA VAL A 163 -20.32 6.44 -13.93
C VAL A 163 -19.82 7.89 -13.92
N ALA A 164 -20.38 8.74 -13.04
CA ALA A 164 -19.91 10.11 -12.86
C ALA A 164 -18.46 10.16 -12.34
N ALA A 165 -18.09 9.29 -11.40
CA ALA A 165 -16.71 9.18 -10.90
C ALA A 165 -15.74 8.71 -11.99
N GLN A 166 -16.17 7.77 -12.84
CA GLN A 166 -15.39 7.30 -13.98
C GLN A 166 -15.14 8.43 -14.98
N VAL A 167 -16.18 9.18 -15.35
CA VAL A 167 -16.07 10.34 -16.25
C VAL A 167 -15.12 11.40 -15.66
N LEU A 168 -15.30 11.76 -14.38
CA LEU A 168 -14.41 12.73 -13.71
C LEU A 168 -12.96 12.23 -13.68
N ALA A 169 -12.73 10.95 -13.40
CA ALA A 169 -11.39 10.37 -13.41
C ALA A 169 -10.77 10.41 -14.82
N THR A 170 -11.53 10.05 -15.86
CA THR A 170 -11.07 10.14 -17.25
C THR A 170 -10.72 11.56 -17.65
N VAL A 171 -11.54 12.54 -17.26
CA VAL A 171 -11.26 13.97 -17.51
C VAL A 171 -9.99 14.41 -16.78
N SER A 172 -9.81 14.06 -15.51
CA SER A 172 -8.58 14.37 -14.76
C SER A 172 -7.32 13.77 -15.41
N ILE A 173 -7.39 12.53 -15.91
CA ILE A 173 -6.28 11.90 -16.64
C ILE A 173 -5.97 12.68 -17.93
N LEU A 174 -7.00 13.09 -18.68
CA LEU A 174 -6.83 13.86 -19.90
C LEU A 174 -6.14 15.20 -19.64
N PHE A 175 -6.52 15.92 -18.57
CA PHE A 175 -5.83 17.14 -18.16
C PHE A 175 -4.36 16.91 -17.78
N VAL A 176 -4.04 15.79 -17.11
CA VAL A 176 -2.65 15.42 -16.81
C VAL A 176 -1.87 15.18 -18.11
N ILE A 177 -2.43 14.46 -19.08
CA ILE A 177 -1.80 14.21 -20.38
C ILE A 177 -1.57 15.52 -21.14
N VAL A 178 -2.58 16.40 -21.23
CA VAL A 178 -2.43 17.71 -21.87
C VAL A 178 -1.32 18.52 -21.20
N SER A 179 -1.30 18.55 -19.87
CA SER A 179 -0.28 19.27 -19.11
C SER A 179 1.14 18.70 -19.33
N MET A 180 1.27 17.39 -19.52
CA MET A 180 2.53 16.73 -19.87
C MET A 180 2.99 17.13 -21.28
N VAL A 181 2.09 17.12 -22.26
CA VAL A 181 2.43 17.54 -23.64
C VAL A 181 2.87 18.99 -23.65
N VAL A 182 2.18 19.87 -22.91
CA VAL A 182 2.59 21.29 -22.77
C VAL A 182 3.95 21.42 -22.08
N LEU A 183 4.23 20.61 -21.05
CA LEU A 183 5.54 20.58 -20.39
C LEU A 183 6.65 20.18 -21.38
N CYS A 184 6.44 19.12 -22.16
CA CYS A 184 7.37 18.68 -23.20
C CYS A 184 7.54 19.73 -24.30
N ALA A 185 6.46 20.35 -24.76
CA ALA A 185 6.52 21.42 -25.76
C ALA A 185 7.33 22.62 -25.24
N SER A 186 7.17 22.98 -23.96
CA SER A 186 7.90 24.10 -23.34
C SER A 186 9.42 23.91 -23.24
N THR A 187 9.92 22.68 -23.42
CA THR A 187 11.35 22.39 -23.44
C THR A 187 11.95 22.39 -24.84
N LEU A 188 11.13 22.36 -25.91
CA LEU A 188 11.58 22.34 -27.29
C LEU A 188 12.24 23.69 -27.68
N PRO A 189 13.39 23.66 -28.37
CA PRO A 189 14.09 24.87 -28.79
C PRO A 189 13.27 25.69 -29.80
N GLU A 190 12.47 25.05 -30.66
CA GLU A 190 11.60 25.73 -31.64
C GLU A 190 10.43 26.49 -30.96
N TRP A 191 10.02 26.06 -29.77
CA TRP A 191 8.98 26.71 -28.96
C TRP A 191 9.55 27.85 -28.11
N ARG A 192 10.88 27.93 -27.97
CA ARG A 192 11.56 29.10 -27.42
C ARG A 192 11.81 30.05 -28.58
N ALA A 193 11.00 31.12 -28.66
CA ALA A 193 11.25 32.21 -29.58
C ALA A 193 12.74 32.64 -29.54
N PRO A 194 13.34 33.05 -30.67
CA PRO A 194 14.79 33.15 -30.82
C PRO A 194 15.43 33.95 -29.68
N GLU A 195 16.31 33.23 -28.97
CA GLU A 195 17.03 33.60 -27.75
C GLU A 195 18.07 34.70 -28.02
N ASN A 196 17.63 35.90 -28.40
CA ASN A 196 18.45 37.10 -28.59
C ASN A 196 17.69 38.36 -28.12
N ARG A 197 17.05 38.31 -26.95
CA ARG A 197 16.33 39.45 -26.36
C ARG A 197 16.79 39.71 -24.93
N SER A 198 16.97 40.98 -24.61
CA SER A 198 17.64 41.46 -23.39
C SER A 198 16.84 41.13 -22.12
N VAL A 199 17.50 41.20 -20.96
CA VAL A 199 16.93 40.89 -19.63
C VAL A 199 15.66 41.70 -19.31
N GLU A 200 15.47 42.87 -19.92
CA GLU A 200 14.26 43.70 -19.80
C GLU A 200 13.07 43.17 -20.62
N GLU A 201 13.30 42.47 -21.73
CA GLU A 201 12.25 41.84 -22.54
C GLU A 201 11.77 40.49 -21.96
N GLN A 202 12.59 39.81 -21.15
CA GLN A 202 12.22 38.59 -20.43
C GLN A 202 11.07 38.82 -19.42
N SER A 203 11.03 40.01 -18.80
CA SER A 203 9.93 40.43 -17.90
C SER A 203 8.62 40.69 -18.65
N ARG A 204 8.69 41.28 -19.85
CA ARG A 204 7.52 41.37 -20.74
C ARG A 204 7.05 39.98 -21.15
N TYR A 205 7.97 39.05 -21.44
CA TYR A 205 7.64 37.66 -21.76
C TYR A 205 6.85 36.94 -20.66
N THR A 206 7.06 37.23 -19.37
CA THR A 206 6.25 36.62 -18.30
C THR A 206 4.83 37.21 -18.22
N ALA A 207 4.68 38.52 -18.44
CA ALA A 207 3.36 39.17 -18.52
C ALA A 207 2.62 38.83 -19.82
N GLU A 208 3.36 38.56 -20.90
CA GLU A 208 2.88 38.21 -22.23
C GLU A 208 2.75 36.67 -22.41
N SER A 209 3.40 35.85 -21.57
CA SER A 209 3.20 34.39 -21.53
C SER A 209 1.81 33.98 -21.04
N VAL A 210 1.09 34.88 -20.35
CA VAL A 210 -0.33 34.71 -20.04
C VAL A 210 -1.20 34.89 -21.30
N ARG A 211 -0.68 35.58 -22.34
CA ARG A 211 -1.33 35.79 -23.65
C ARG A 211 -0.94 34.77 -24.71
N GLU A 212 0.18 34.06 -24.54
CA GLU A 212 0.56 32.90 -25.35
C GLU A 212 -0.46 31.75 -25.14
N PRO A 213 -0.86 31.02 -26.20
CA PRO A 213 -1.85 29.95 -26.09
C PRO A 213 -1.44 28.85 -25.09
N SER A 214 -0.13 28.63 -24.89
CA SER A 214 0.40 27.69 -23.91
C SER A 214 0.09 28.07 -22.45
N GLY A 215 0.17 29.35 -22.10
CA GLY A 215 -0.10 29.84 -20.74
C GLY A 215 -1.58 29.77 -20.38
N ILE A 216 -2.46 29.97 -21.37
CA ILE A 216 -3.92 29.81 -21.21
C ILE A 216 -4.26 28.35 -20.90
N ILE A 217 -3.69 27.41 -21.67
CA ILE A 217 -3.89 25.97 -21.44
C ILE A 217 -3.37 25.58 -20.05
N GLU A 218 -2.22 26.11 -19.65
CA GLU A 218 -1.66 25.89 -18.32
C GLU A 218 -2.60 26.38 -17.21
N ALA A 219 -3.14 27.60 -17.35
CA ALA A 219 -4.10 28.20 -16.43
C ALA A 219 -5.41 27.39 -16.31
N ILE A 220 -5.88 26.78 -17.41
CA ILE A 220 -7.06 25.91 -17.40
C ILE A 220 -6.74 24.59 -16.68
N CYS A 221 -5.61 23.95 -16.99
CA CYS A 221 -5.18 22.69 -16.34
C CYS A 221 -5.01 22.87 -14.83
N ILE A 222 -4.31 23.94 -14.40
CA ILE A 222 -4.13 24.24 -12.99
C ILE A 222 -5.46 24.59 -12.31
N GLY A 223 -6.34 25.32 -12.98
CA GLY A 223 -7.68 25.63 -12.50
C GLY A 223 -8.48 24.36 -12.21
N TRP A 224 -8.44 23.39 -13.11
CA TRP A 224 -9.05 22.07 -12.90
C TRP A 224 -8.44 21.35 -11.70
N PHE A 225 -7.11 21.28 -11.59
CA PHE A 225 -6.43 20.61 -10.48
C PHE A 225 -6.70 21.26 -9.13
N THR A 226 -6.73 22.59 -9.07
CA THR A 226 -7.07 23.34 -7.88
C THR A 226 -8.53 23.09 -7.49
N ALA A 227 -9.47 23.14 -8.43
CA ALA A 227 -10.87 22.84 -8.17
C ALA A 227 -11.05 21.42 -7.60
N GLU A 228 -10.39 20.44 -8.20
CA GLU A 228 -10.38 19.04 -7.77
C GLU A 228 -9.83 18.90 -6.33
N CYS A 229 -8.73 19.59 -6.02
CA CYS A 229 -8.13 19.62 -4.69
C CYS A 229 -9.04 20.28 -3.65
N ILE A 230 -9.67 21.42 -4.00
CA ILE A 230 -10.59 22.15 -3.12
C ILE A 230 -11.84 21.33 -2.83
N VAL A 231 -12.48 20.74 -3.85
CA VAL A 231 -13.67 19.91 -3.66
C VAL A 231 -13.38 18.74 -2.75
N ARG A 232 -12.25 18.04 -2.96
CA ARG A 232 -11.82 16.95 -2.06
C ARG A 232 -11.53 17.42 -0.64
N PHE A 233 -10.88 18.57 -0.49
CA PHE A 233 -10.63 19.15 0.82
C PHE A 233 -11.93 19.52 1.54
N ILE A 234 -12.94 20.07 0.85
CA ILE A 234 -14.24 20.43 1.44
C ILE A 234 -15.00 19.18 1.87
N VAL A 235 -14.99 18.14 1.05
CA VAL A 235 -15.76 16.90 1.25
C VAL A 235 -15.11 15.95 2.26
N SER A 236 -13.82 16.11 2.58
CA SER A 236 -13.12 15.25 3.53
C SER A 236 -13.60 15.44 4.98
N LYS A 237 -13.75 14.34 5.74
CA LYS A 237 -14.20 14.36 7.15
C LYS A 237 -13.19 15.06 8.08
N ASN A 238 -11.91 14.70 7.97
CA ASN A 238 -10.81 15.25 8.75
C ASN A 238 -9.84 16.05 7.87
N LYS A 239 -9.78 17.38 8.04
CA LYS A 239 -8.93 18.25 7.19
C LYS A 239 -7.43 18.03 7.42
N CYS A 240 -7.01 17.86 8.68
CA CYS A 240 -5.61 17.62 9.02
C CYS A 240 -5.12 16.25 8.52
N GLU A 241 -5.97 15.23 8.66
CA GLU A 241 -5.68 13.90 8.13
C GLU A 241 -5.61 13.92 6.60
N PHE A 242 -6.51 14.66 5.94
CA PHE A 242 -6.51 14.82 4.49
C PHE A 242 -5.16 15.35 3.98
N VAL A 243 -4.63 16.41 4.58
CA VAL A 243 -3.35 17.02 4.16
C VAL A 243 -2.15 16.10 4.41
N ARG A 244 -2.24 15.18 5.39
CA ARG A 244 -1.16 14.22 5.70
C ARG A 244 -1.15 12.99 4.80
N ARG A 245 -2.20 12.72 4.01
CA ARG A 245 -2.24 11.56 3.10
C ARG A 245 -1.31 11.77 1.90
N PRO A 246 -0.45 10.81 1.52
CA PRO A 246 0.59 10.99 0.51
C PRO A 246 0.05 11.39 -0.88
N LEU A 247 -1.07 10.81 -1.31
CA LEU A 247 -1.71 11.17 -2.59
C LEU A 247 -2.22 12.62 -2.60
N ASN A 248 -2.65 13.15 -1.46
CA ASN A 248 -3.14 14.53 -1.35
C ASN A 248 -1.97 15.52 -1.24
N ILE A 249 -0.84 15.11 -0.65
CA ILE A 249 0.41 15.88 -0.70
C ILE A 249 0.88 16.04 -2.14
N ILE A 250 0.83 14.97 -2.95
CA ILE A 250 1.16 15.03 -4.38
C ILE A 250 0.24 16.02 -5.12
N ASP A 251 -1.08 15.98 -4.86
CA ASP A 251 -2.03 16.93 -5.46
C ASP A 251 -1.71 18.40 -5.07
N LEU A 252 -1.32 18.66 -3.82
CA LEU A 252 -0.91 19.99 -3.36
C LEU A 252 0.41 20.44 -3.99
N LEU A 253 1.41 19.56 -4.03
CA LEU A 253 2.70 19.82 -4.66
C LEU A 253 2.57 20.04 -6.17
N ALA A 254 1.59 19.40 -6.82
CA ALA A 254 1.30 19.63 -8.22
C ALA A 254 0.82 21.08 -8.45
N ILE A 255 -0.07 21.62 -7.62
CA ILE A 255 -0.58 22.98 -7.88
C ILE A 255 0.40 24.10 -7.47
N THR A 256 1.31 23.80 -6.55
CA THR A 256 2.20 24.77 -5.90
C THR A 256 3.08 25.60 -6.86
N PRO A 257 3.75 25.03 -7.88
CA PRO A 257 4.69 25.78 -8.72
C PRO A 257 4.05 26.96 -9.45
N TYR A 258 2.80 26.81 -9.92
CA TYR A 258 2.07 27.88 -10.60
C TYR A 258 1.79 29.05 -9.66
N TYR A 259 1.22 28.77 -8.48
CA TYR A 259 0.90 29.80 -7.49
C TYR A 259 2.16 30.49 -6.94
N ILE A 260 3.25 29.76 -6.71
CA ILE A 260 4.53 30.37 -6.33
C ILE A 260 5.05 31.25 -7.46
N SER A 261 4.98 30.82 -8.71
CA SER A 261 5.41 31.63 -9.86
C SER A 261 4.64 32.94 -9.95
N VAL A 262 3.31 32.89 -9.81
CA VAL A 262 2.45 34.10 -9.82
C VAL A 262 2.71 34.99 -8.61
N LEU A 263 2.89 34.41 -7.42
CA LEU A 263 3.21 35.18 -6.21
C LEU A 263 4.56 35.89 -6.34
N MET A 264 5.57 35.22 -6.90
CA MET A 264 6.89 35.80 -7.13
C MET A 264 6.85 36.93 -8.15
N THR A 265 6.08 36.81 -9.23
CA THR A 265 5.95 37.90 -10.22
C THR A 265 5.23 39.11 -9.64
N VAL A 266 4.23 38.91 -8.77
CA VAL A 266 3.51 40.01 -8.10
C VAL A 266 4.37 40.70 -7.04
N LEU A 267 5.11 39.94 -6.22
CA LEU A 267 5.93 40.48 -5.12
C LEU A 267 7.22 41.17 -5.58
N THR A 268 7.81 40.72 -6.70
CA THR A 268 9.15 41.19 -7.14
C THR A 268 9.08 42.36 -8.13
N GLY A 269 7.97 43.11 -8.15
CA GLY A 269 7.75 44.23 -9.08
C GLY A 269 8.97 45.14 -9.27
N GLU A 270 9.28 45.42 -10.55
CA GLU A 270 10.25 46.37 -11.12
C GLU A 270 11.68 46.46 -10.55
N ASN A 271 12.09 45.61 -9.60
CA ASN A 271 13.39 45.72 -8.96
C ASN A 271 14.42 44.68 -9.44
N SER A 272 15.69 45.07 -9.40
CA SER A 272 16.90 44.39 -9.89
C SER A 272 17.22 43.01 -9.27
N GLN A 273 16.35 42.44 -8.43
CA GLN A 273 16.44 41.03 -7.98
C GLN A 273 16.03 40.00 -9.06
N LEU A 274 15.58 40.48 -10.22
CA LEU A 274 15.10 39.69 -11.35
C LEU A 274 16.10 38.62 -11.85
N GLN A 275 17.41 38.85 -11.70
CA GLN A 275 18.43 37.90 -12.15
C GLN A 275 18.49 36.63 -11.28
N ARG A 276 18.18 36.73 -9.97
CA ARG A 276 18.04 35.56 -9.07
C ARG A 276 16.69 34.88 -9.26
N ALA A 277 15.65 35.67 -9.56
CA ALA A 277 14.33 35.16 -9.89
C ALA A 277 14.34 34.28 -11.16
N GLY A 278 15.18 34.57 -12.16
CA GLY A 278 15.30 33.75 -13.37
C GLY A 278 15.70 32.29 -13.13
N VAL A 279 16.63 32.04 -12.20
CA VAL A 279 17.01 30.67 -11.80
C VAL A 279 15.87 30.01 -11.04
N THR A 280 15.23 30.72 -10.11
CA THR A 280 14.08 30.20 -9.35
C THR A 280 12.90 29.86 -10.25
N LEU A 281 12.57 30.70 -11.24
CA LEU A 281 11.52 30.43 -12.23
C LEU A 281 11.85 29.22 -13.11
N ARG A 282 13.12 29.02 -13.46
CA ARG A 282 13.57 27.82 -14.19
C ARG A 282 13.35 26.54 -13.36
N VAL A 283 13.66 26.59 -12.06
CA VAL A 283 13.41 25.46 -11.14
C VAL A 283 11.91 25.22 -10.96
N LEU A 284 11.10 26.27 -10.78
CA LEU A 284 9.64 26.15 -10.66
C LEU A 284 8.99 25.56 -11.93
N ARG A 285 9.53 25.86 -13.11
CA ARG A 285 9.11 25.22 -14.37
C ARG A 285 9.38 23.71 -14.36
N MET A 286 10.50 23.26 -13.78
CA MET A 286 10.81 21.84 -13.64
C MET A 286 9.94 21.14 -12.58
N MET A 287 9.53 21.86 -11.53
CA MET A 287 8.60 21.32 -10.52
C MET A 287 7.24 20.92 -11.09
N ARG A 288 6.89 21.36 -12.30
CA ARG A 288 5.70 20.88 -13.04
C ARG A 288 5.75 19.38 -13.32
N ILE A 289 6.91 18.72 -13.21
CA ILE A 289 7.01 17.26 -13.25
C ILE A 289 6.16 16.58 -12.17
N PHE A 290 5.88 17.25 -11.05
CA PHE A 290 4.96 16.75 -10.02
C PHE A 290 3.54 16.51 -10.57
N TRP A 291 3.13 17.20 -11.65
CA TRP A 291 1.85 16.98 -12.31
C TRP A 291 1.74 15.57 -12.88
N VAL A 292 2.86 15.01 -13.35
CA VAL A 292 2.93 13.63 -13.85
C VAL A 292 2.70 12.62 -12.73
N ILE A 293 3.25 12.90 -11.54
CA ILE A 293 3.11 12.04 -10.37
C ILE A 293 1.63 11.94 -9.93
N LYS A 294 0.81 12.96 -10.23
CA LYS A 294 -0.65 12.91 -10.01
C LYS A 294 -1.33 11.71 -10.71
N LEU A 295 -0.75 11.19 -11.81
CA LEU A 295 -1.22 9.97 -12.48
C LEU A 295 -1.25 8.76 -11.52
N ALA A 296 -0.44 8.77 -10.45
CA ALA A 296 -0.45 7.75 -9.41
C ALA A 296 -1.83 7.56 -8.75
N ARG A 297 -2.65 8.61 -8.66
CA ARG A 297 -4.03 8.50 -8.13
C ARG A 297 -4.94 7.65 -9.04
N HIS A 298 -4.67 7.65 -10.33
CA HIS A 298 -5.52 7.03 -11.33
C HIS A 298 -4.99 5.68 -11.82
N PHE A 299 -3.68 5.45 -11.70
CA PHE A 299 -3.05 4.20 -12.11
C PHE A 299 -2.80 3.29 -10.90
N ILE A 300 -3.63 2.24 -10.77
CA ILE A 300 -3.53 1.23 -9.70
C ILE A 300 -2.11 0.66 -9.64
N GLY A 301 -1.46 0.41 -10.78
CA GLY A 301 -0.10 -0.13 -10.81
C GLY A 301 0.95 0.75 -10.09
N LEU A 302 0.80 2.08 -10.14
CA LEU A 302 1.72 3.01 -9.48
C LEU A 302 1.40 3.13 -7.99
N GLN A 303 0.13 2.97 -7.60
CA GLN A 303 -0.25 2.82 -6.18
C GLN A 303 0.30 1.53 -5.59
N THR A 304 0.20 0.42 -6.34
CA THR A 304 0.81 -0.85 -5.97
C THR A 304 2.30 -0.69 -5.79
N LEU A 305 3.00 -0.06 -6.75
CA LEU A 305 4.43 0.19 -6.64
C LEU A 305 4.79 0.96 -5.36
N GLY A 306 4.05 2.04 -5.05
CA GLY A 306 4.25 2.82 -3.83
C GLY A 306 4.01 2.02 -2.54
N LEU A 307 2.97 1.19 -2.52
CA LEU A 307 2.69 0.31 -1.39
C LEU A 307 3.75 -0.78 -1.23
N THR A 308 4.19 -1.37 -2.34
CA THR A 308 5.27 -2.34 -2.38
C THR A 308 6.54 -1.71 -1.81
N LEU A 309 6.97 -0.56 -2.32
CA LEU A 309 8.14 0.18 -1.82
C LEU A 309 8.05 0.46 -0.32
N LYS A 310 6.86 0.86 0.18
CA LYS A 310 6.64 1.06 1.61
C LYS A 310 6.77 -0.25 2.40
N ARG A 311 6.31 -1.37 1.86
CA ARG A 311 6.36 -2.69 2.54
C ARG A 311 7.76 -3.27 2.56
N CYS A 312 8.49 -3.15 1.44
CA CYS A 312 9.85 -3.66 1.30
C CYS A 312 10.93 -2.60 1.54
N TYR A 313 10.63 -1.47 2.19
CA TYR A 313 11.58 -0.36 2.33
C TYR A 313 12.86 -0.79 3.07
N ARG A 314 12.77 -1.67 4.07
CA ARG A 314 13.95 -2.15 4.81
C ARG A 314 14.88 -2.96 3.93
N GLU A 315 14.31 -3.85 3.11
CA GLU A 315 15.05 -4.67 2.16
C GLU A 315 15.65 -3.83 1.03
N MET A 316 14.89 -2.84 0.54
CA MET A 316 15.37 -1.85 -0.43
C MET A 316 16.57 -1.05 0.08
N VAL A 317 16.50 -0.59 1.33
CA VAL A 317 17.61 0.16 1.96
C VAL A 317 18.82 -0.76 2.17
N MET A 318 18.62 -2.00 2.61
CA MET A 318 19.69 -2.98 2.76
C MET A 318 20.38 -3.29 1.42
N LEU A 319 19.62 -3.44 0.34
CA LEU A 319 20.15 -3.57 -1.01
C LEU A 319 21.00 -2.35 -1.39
N LEU A 320 20.47 -1.14 -1.20
CA LEU A 320 21.19 0.07 -1.56
C LEU A 320 22.54 0.14 -0.83
N VAL A 321 22.59 -0.28 0.43
CA VAL A 321 23.84 -0.41 1.19
C VAL A 321 24.80 -1.40 0.52
N PHE A 322 24.35 -2.60 0.12
CA PHE A 322 25.21 -3.57 -0.56
C PHE A 322 25.74 -3.06 -1.91
N ILE A 323 24.90 -2.39 -2.71
CA ILE A 323 25.32 -1.78 -3.96
C ILE A 323 26.35 -0.69 -3.69
N CYS A 324 26.13 0.19 -2.70
CA CYS A 324 27.08 1.24 -2.33
C CYS A 324 28.44 0.68 -1.88
N VAL A 325 28.44 -0.38 -1.08
CA VAL A 325 29.68 -1.06 -0.63
C VAL A 325 30.41 -1.69 -1.82
N ALA A 326 29.70 -2.42 -2.67
CA ALA A 326 30.28 -3.03 -3.87
C ALA A 326 30.85 -1.95 -4.82
N MET A 327 30.09 -0.87 -5.05
CA MET A 327 30.54 0.27 -5.85
C MET A 327 31.82 0.86 -5.28
N ALA A 328 31.89 1.12 -3.97
CA ALA A 328 33.08 1.68 -3.34
C ALA A 328 34.32 0.77 -3.52
N ILE A 329 34.16 -0.54 -3.34
CA ILE A 329 35.25 -1.53 -3.49
C ILE A 329 35.73 -1.58 -4.94
N PHE A 330 34.84 -1.83 -5.90
CA PHE A 330 35.21 -1.92 -7.32
C PHE A 330 35.74 -0.60 -7.87
N SER A 331 35.28 0.55 -7.37
CA SER A 331 35.79 1.86 -7.77
C SER A 331 37.21 2.10 -7.27
N ALA A 332 37.49 1.75 -6.02
CA ALA A 332 38.83 1.86 -5.45
C ALA A 332 39.82 0.93 -6.16
N LEU A 333 39.42 -0.32 -6.41
CA LEU A 333 40.26 -1.30 -7.11
C LEU A 333 40.50 -0.92 -8.57
N SER A 334 39.48 -0.47 -9.30
CA SER A 334 39.65 -0.04 -10.69
C SER A 334 40.51 1.22 -10.80
N GLN A 335 40.33 2.21 -9.92
CA GLN A 335 41.21 3.38 -9.85
C GLN A 335 42.66 3.00 -9.56
N LEU A 336 42.88 2.05 -8.64
CA LEU A 336 44.22 1.58 -8.31
C LEU A 336 44.86 0.85 -9.49
N LEU A 337 44.14 -0.03 -10.18
CA LEU A 337 44.68 -0.83 -11.28
C LEU A 337 44.89 -0.02 -12.57
N GLU A 338 44.05 0.98 -12.84
CA GLU A 338 44.07 1.72 -14.11
C GLU A 338 44.91 3.00 -14.06
N ASN A 339 45.11 3.57 -12.87
CA ASN A 339 45.80 4.86 -12.72
C ASN A 339 46.75 4.92 -11.51
N GLY A 340 46.45 4.19 -10.43
CA GLY A 340 47.23 4.25 -9.18
C GLY A 340 48.54 3.44 -9.20
N LEU A 341 48.55 2.29 -9.85
CA LEU A 341 49.74 1.46 -10.06
C LEU A 341 50.34 1.85 -11.41
N ASP A 342 51.60 2.30 -11.40
CA ASP A 342 52.31 2.76 -12.61
C ASP A 342 52.69 1.58 -13.54
N LEU A 343 51.69 0.85 -14.03
CA LEU A 343 51.77 -0.37 -14.84
C LEU A 343 52.13 -0.09 -16.31
N GLY A 344 52.80 1.02 -16.59
CA GLY A 344 53.22 1.44 -17.94
C GLY A 344 52.12 2.11 -18.78
N THR A 345 50.85 2.04 -18.36
CA THR A 345 49.72 2.71 -19.04
C THR A 345 48.84 3.38 -17.99
N LYS A 346 48.70 4.72 -18.04
CA LYS A 346 47.85 5.48 -17.12
C LYS A 346 46.56 5.89 -17.80
N ASN A 347 45.44 5.44 -17.25
CA ASN A 347 44.12 5.80 -17.72
C ASN A 347 43.60 7.04 -16.97
N LYS A 348 43.52 8.17 -17.67
CA LYS A 348 43.08 9.45 -17.07
C LYS A 348 41.60 9.45 -16.69
N ASP A 349 40.80 8.58 -17.30
CA ASP A 349 39.37 8.49 -17.00
C ASP A 349 39.14 7.98 -15.56
N TYR A 350 40.11 7.22 -15.02
CA TYR A 350 40.13 6.73 -13.63
C TYR A 350 40.93 7.66 -12.71
N ALA A 351 40.83 8.99 -12.91
CA ALA A 351 41.58 9.99 -12.14
C ALA A 351 41.32 9.94 -10.62
N SER A 352 40.12 9.55 -10.21
CA SER A 352 39.70 9.50 -8.80
C SER A 352 38.70 8.38 -8.54
N ILE A 353 38.53 7.98 -7.28
CA ILE A 353 37.55 6.96 -6.89
C ILE A 353 36.11 7.36 -7.32
N PRO A 354 35.64 8.61 -7.13
CA PRO A 354 34.34 9.04 -7.65
C PRO A 354 34.22 8.96 -9.18
N ALA A 355 35.30 9.24 -9.92
CA ALA A 355 35.30 9.09 -11.38
C ALA A 355 35.18 7.61 -11.79
N ALA A 356 35.92 6.72 -11.13
CA ALA A 356 35.81 5.27 -11.34
C ALA A 356 34.42 4.73 -10.97
N CYS A 357 33.72 5.34 -9.99
CA CYS A 357 32.37 4.98 -9.60
C CYS A 357 31.36 5.11 -10.72
N TRP A 358 31.52 6.10 -11.61
CA TRP A 358 30.69 6.23 -12.83
C TRP A 358 30.81 4.98 -13.72
N TRP A 359 32.03 4.49 -13.93
CA TRP A 359 32.23 3.27 -14.71
C TRP A 359 31.67 2.03 -14.01
N VAL A 360 31.82 1.94 -12.69
CA VAL A 360 31.28 0.80 -11.92
C VAL A 360 29.75 0.78 -11.93
N ILE A 361 29.08 1.92 -11.74
CA ILE A 361 27.61 1.95 -11.76
C ILE A 361 27.04 1.53 -13.11
N ILE A 362 27.60 2.01 -14.23
CA ILE A 362 27.13 1.64 -15.58
C ILE A 362 27.47 0.20 -15.93
N SER A 363 28.55 -0.36 -15.38
CA SER A 363 28.97 -1.75 -15.61
C SER A 363 28.16 -2.74 -14.77
N MET A 364 27.96 -2.45 -13.48
CA MET A 364 27.15 -3.29 -12.59
C MET A 364 25.68 -3.32 -12.99
N THR A 365 25.15 -2.21 -13.53
CA THR A 365 23.78 -2.13 -14.07
C THR A 365 23.66 -2.61 -15.51
N THR A 366 24.74 -3.14 -16.10
CA THR A 366 24.78 -3.66 -17.48
C THR A 366 24.41 -2.65 -18.57
N VAL A 367 24.52 -1.34 -18.29
CA VAL A 367 24.26 -0.27 -19.26
C VAL A 367 25.42 -0.12 -20.24
N GLY A 368 26.64 0.02 -19.72
CA GLY A 368 27.86 0.02 -20.51
C GLY A 368 27.90 1.02 -21.68
N TYR A 369 27.79 2.33 -21.41
CA TYR A 369 27.85 3.37 -22.45
C TYR A 369 29.13 3.32 -23.30
N GLY A 370 30.23 2.79 -22.76
CA GLY A 370 31.52 2.67 -23.45
C GLY A 370 32.34 3.96 -23.48
N ASP A 371 31.92 4.98 -22.73
CA ASP A 371 32.62 6.25 -22.52
C ASP A 371 33.85 6.12 -21.62
N MET A 372 33.85 5.13 -20.72
CA MET A 372 34.99 4.74 -19.88
C MET A 372 35.17 3.23 -19.93
N CYS A 373 36.41 2.75 -20.04
CA CYS A 373 36.75 1.33 -20.08
C CYS A 373 38.14 1.05 -19.46
N PRO A 374 38.34 -0.09 -18.78
CA PRO A 374 39.64 -0.48 -18.29
C PRO A 374 40.55 -0.92 -19.45
N ILE A 375 41.74 -0.34 -19.53
CA ILE A 375 42.72 -0.65 -20.57
C ILE A 375 43.74 -1.68 -20.10
N THR A 376 43.99 -1.78 -18.80
CA THR A 376 44.98 -2.71 -18.23
C THR A 376 44.43 -4.14 -18.18
N VAL A 377 45.30 -5.13 -18.33
CA VAL A 377 44.93 -6.55 -18.18
C VAL A 377 44.27 -6.84 -16.83
N PRO A 378 44.84 -6.45 -15.66
CA PRO A 378 44.19 -6.68 -14.38
C PRO A 378 42.88 -5.90 -14.23
N GLY A 379 42.78 -4.68 -14.77
CA GLY A 379 41.53 -3.90 -14.78
C GLY A 379 40.42 -4.55 -15.60
N ARG A 380 40.75 -5.19 -16.74
CA ARG A 380 39.78 -5.96 -17.54
C ARG A 380 39.30 -7.22 -16.82
N ILE A 381 40.19 -7.93 -16.12
CA ILE A 381 39.81 -9.09 -15.28
C ILE A 381 38.88 -8.63 -14.16
N LEU A 382 39.23 -7.54 -13.46
CA LEU A 382 38.39 -6.93 -12.44
C LEU A 382 37.02 -6.52 -13.01
N GLY A 383 36.98 -6.00 -14.23
CA GLY A 383 35.74 -5.65 -14.91
C GLY A 383 34.83 -6.85 -15.18
N GLY A 384 35.40 -7.99 -15.58
CA GLY A 384 34.64 -9.23 -15.70
C GLY A 384 34.00 -9.65 -14.37
N ILE A 385 34.77 -9.58 -13.27
CA ILE A 385 34.27 -9.89 -11.91
C ILE A 385 33.20 -8.88 -11.48
N CYS A 386 33.39 -7.60 -11.77
CA CYS A 386 32.46 -6.50 -11.46
C CYS A 386 31.09 -6.72 -12.12
N VAL A 387 31.07 -7.06 -13.41
CA VAL A 387 29.82 -7.30 -14.16
C VAL A 387 29.08 -8.52 -13.60
N VAL A 388 29.77 -9.64 -13.36
CA VAL A 388 29.17 -10.85 -12.79
C VAL A 388 28.62 -10.57 -11.38
N SER A 389 29.37 -9.85 -10.55
CA SER A 389 28.95 -9.45 -9.21
C SER A 389 27.72 -8.53 -9.25
N GLY A 390 27.69 -7.55 -10.17
CA GLY A 390 26.56 -6.65 -10.36
C GLY A 390 25.26 -7.38 -10.72
N ILE A 391 25.31 -8.33 -11.65
CA ILE A 391 24.15 -9.15 -12.04
C ILE A 391 23.59 -9.91 -10.82
N VAL A 392 24.46 -10.56 -10.04
CA VAL A 392 24.03 -11.32 -8.85
C VAL A 392 23.43 -10.40 -7.78
N LEU A 393 24.07 -9.26 -7.51
CA LEU A 393 23.60 -8.29 -6.51
C LEU A 393 22.25 -7.66 -6.88
N LEU A 394 22.00 -7.40 -8.16
CA LEU A 394 20.73 -6.84 -8.64
C LEU A 394 19.62 -7.90 -8.75
N ALA A 395 19.94 -9.17 -9.04
CA ALA A 395 18.94 -10.21 -9.26
C ALA A 395 18.13 -10.57 -8.00
N LEU A 396 18.78 -10.71 -6.84
CA LEU A 396 18.12 -11.16 -5.61
C LEU A 396 17.01 -10.20 -5.13
N PRO A 397 17.25 -8.88 -5.01
CA PRO A 397 16.24 -7.95 -4.55
C PRO A 397 15.17 -7.70 -5.60
N ILE A 398 15.51 -7.67 -6.89
CA ILE A 398 14.50 -7.52 -7.95
C ILE A 398 13.46 -8.64 -7.83
N THR A 399 13.91 -9.88 -7.58
CA THR A 399 13.02 -11.02 -7.35
C THR A 399 12.13 -10.83 -6.11
N PHE A 400 12.71 -10.35 -5.00
CA PHE A 400 11.96 -10.08 -3.78
C PHE A 400 10.92 -8.95 -3.94
N ILE A 401 11.32 -7.84 -4.57
CA ILE A 401 10.44 -6.70 -4.88
C ILE A 401 9.31 -7.16 -5.80
N TYR A 402 9.62 -7.99 -6.80
CA TYR A 402 8.63 -8.56 -7.70
C TYR A 402 7.60 -9.41 -6.96
N HIS A 403 8.01 -10.32 -6.08
CA HIS A 403 7.07 -11.10 -5.26
C HIS A 403 6.20 -10.21 -4.36
N SER A 404 6.81 -9.20 -3.73
CA SER A 404 6.08 -8.22 -2.91
C SER A 404 5.09 -7.40 -3.76
N PHE A 405 5.46 -7.07 -4.98
CA PHE A 405 4.60 -6.38 -5.94
C PHE A 405 3.39 -7.23 -6.33
N VAL A 406 3.61 -8.50 -6.69
CA VAL A 406 2.54 -9.43 -7.04
C VAL A 406 1.55 -9.58 -5.88
N GLN A 407 2.05 -9.73 -4.65
CA GLN A 407 1.20 -9.82 -3.47
C GLN A 407 0.36 -8.55 -3.25
N CYS A 408 1.00 -7.37 -3.27
CA CYS A 408 0.29 -6.10 -3.13
C CYS A 408 -0.70 -5.86 -4.27
N TYR A 409 -0.38 -6.28 -5.50
CA TYR A 409 -1.26 -6.15 -6.66
C TYR A 409 -2.54 -6.97 -6.48
N HIS A 410 -2.42 -8.24 -6.08
CA HIS A 410 -3.57 -9.10 -5.81
C HIS A 410 -4.42 -8.57 -4.66
N GLU A 411 -3.80 -8.07 -3.59
CA GLU A 411 -4.49 -7.47 -2.45
C GLU A 411 -5.33 -6.25 -2.86
N LEU A 412 -4.72 -5.30 -3.59
CA LEU A 412 -5.41 -4.11 -4.09
C LEU A 412 -6.51 -4.46 -5.10
N LYS A 413 -6.27 -5.41 -6.00
CA LYS A 413 -7.27 -5.88 -6.98
C LYS A 413 -8.46 -6.52 -6.29
N PHE A 414 -8.22 -7.33 -5.25
CA PHE A 414 -9.30 -7.98 -4.49
C PHE A 414 -10.10 -6.96 -3.67
N ARG A 415 -9.46 -5.94 -3.09
CA ARG A 415 -10.14 -4.80 -2.44
C ARG A 415 -11.04 -4.07 -3.43
N SER A 416 -10.54 -3.74 -4.62
CA SER A 416 -11.33 -3.09 -5.66
C SER A 416 -12.54 -3.94 -6.08
N ALA A 417 -12.37 -5.25 -6.23
CA ALA A 417 -13.45 -6.16 -6.65
C ALA A 417 -14.53 -6.37 -5.57
N ARG A 418 -14.13 -6.47 -4.29
CA ARG A 418 -15.09 -6.55 -3.17
C ARG A 418 -15.93 -5.28 -3.06
N TYR A 419 -15.31 -4.12 -3.24
CA TYR A 419 -16.01 -2.84 -3.21
C TYR A 419 -17.02 -2.71 -4.37
N SER A 420 -16.68 -3.19 -5.57
CA SER A 420 -17.65 -3.26 -6.67
C SER A 420 -18.84 -4.17 -6.35
N ARG A 421 -18.64 -5.27 -5.63
CA ARG A 421 -19.73 -6.18 -5.23
C ARG A 421 -20.64 -5.59 -4.14
N SER A 422 -20.09 -4.91 -3.14
CA SER A 422 -20.90 -4.24 -2.10
C SER A 422 -21.75 -3.12 -2.72
N LEU A 423 -21.21 -2.40 -3.70
CA LEU A 423 -21.93 -1.38 -4.44
C LEU A 423 -23.12 -1.97 -5.22
N SER A 424 -22.91 -3.09 -5.94
CA SER A 424 -24.00 -3.79 -6.62
C SER A 424 -25.10 -4.26 -5.65
N ALA A 425 -24.74 -4.67 -4.44
CA ALA A 425 -25.71 -5.06 -3.42
C ALA A 425 -26.48 -3.86 -2.83
N GLU A 426 -25.83 -2.70 -2.67
CA GLU A 426 -26.48 -1.43 -2.26
C GLU A 426 -27.46 -0.89 -3.32
N PHE A 427 -27.25 -1.19 -4.60
CA PHE A 427 -28.14 -0.77 -5.70
C PHE A 427 -29.31 -1.73 -5.95
N LEU A 428 -29.21 -2.99 -5.47
CA LEU A 428 -30.25 -4.02 -5.63
C LEU A 428 -31.22 -4.10 -4.44
N ASN A 429 -30.93 -3.40 -3.34
CA ASN A 429 -31.82 -3.17 -2.19
C ASN A 429 -32.32 -1.73 -2.17
#